data_AF-A0A2V8VKU5-F1
#
_entry.id   AF-A0A2V8VKU5-F1
#
_cell.length_a   1.000
_cell.length_b   1.000
_cell.length_c   1.000
_cell.angle_alpha   90.00
_cell.angle_beta   90.00
_cell.angle_gamma   90.00
#
_symmetry.space_group_name_H-M   'P 1'
#
loop_
_entity.id
_entity.type
_entity.pdbx_description
1 polymer ?
#
loop_
_entity_poly.entity_id
_entity_poly.type
_entity_poly.pdbx_seq_one_letter_code
_entity_poly.pdbx_strand_id
1 'polypeptide(L)'
;MDEHDLIRRSAAGDLDAFEALIERKQERVFWIACHIVGDEELARDVAQEVFVRLFRVIRRFRAGGHFDAWLHRIATNLAIDSLRRERPHREAAALDAIREPATPGEGIPTGPGTNPSLASSRGEHESPAGDALRRREVRRIFTVLSSLLTRKQRLAFVLREIEGLTTGEVAGIMKTRESTVRNHILQARRILQEEVRRRYPEYCRPPHPKKD
;
A
#
# COMPACT_ATOMS: atom_id res chain seq x y z
N MET A 1 -4.60 -25.49 1.97
CA MET A 1 -4.44 -24.80 3.27
C MET A 1 -5.05 -23.41 3.18
N ASP A 2 -5.93 -23.08 4.12
CA ASP A 2 -6.57 -21.76 4.20
C ASP A 2 -5.54 -20.68 4.59
N GLU A 3 -5.70 -19.46 4.08
CA GLU A 3 -4.79 -18.33 4.38
C GLU A 3 -4.82 -17.98 5.88
N HIS A 4 -6.00 -18.03 6.50
CA HIS A 4 -6.15 -17.76 7.91
C HIS A 4 -5.41 -18.81 8.77
N ASP A 5 -5.40 -20.06 8.33
CA ASP A 5 -4.67 -21.15 8.98
C ASP A 5 -3.15 -20.95 8.88
N LEU A 6 -2.65 -20.57 7.70
CA LEU A 6 -1.23 -20.22 7.51
C LEU A 6 -0.80 -19.10 8.45
N ILE A 7 -1.55 -17.99 8.48
CA ILE A 7 -1.25 -16.84 9.36
C ILE A 7 -1.20 -17.26 10.82
N ARG A 8 -2.18 -18.05 11.28
CA ARG A 8 -2.27 -18.51 12.67
C ARG A 8 -1.07 -19.39 13.04
N ARG A 9 -0.69 -20.34 12.19
CA ARG A 9 0.46 -21.22 12.39
C ARG A 9 1.77 -20.44 12.34
N SER A 10 1.93 -19.52 11.38
CA SER A 10 3.10 -18.63 11.34
C SER A 10 3.23 -17.77 12.60
N ALA A 11 2.12 -17.24 13.12
CA ALA A 11 2.12 -16.48 14.39
C ALA A 11 2.49 -17.35 15.61
N ALA A 12 2.26 -18.65 15.55
CA ALA A 12 2.71 -19.62 16.55
C ALA A 12 4.20 -20.03 16.40
N GLY A 13 4.87 -19.60 15.32
CA GLY A 13 6.29 -19.89 15.05
C GLY A 13 6.52 -21.08 14.11
N ASP A 14 5.49 -21.58 13.44
CA ASP A 14 5.60 -22.61 12.41
C ASP A 14 6.26 -22.03 11.15
N LEU A 15 7.48 -22.49 10.86
CA LEU A 15 8.30 -22.02 9.74
C LEU A 15 7.74 -22.48 8.39
N ASP A 16 7.27 -23.73 8.28
CA ASP A 16 6.70 -24.26 7.04
C ASP A 16 5.43 -23.50 6.65
N ALA A 17 4.60 -23.16 7.65
CA ALA A 17 3.43 -22.31 7.43
C ALA A 17 3.82 -20.90 7.00
N PHE A 18 4.93 -20.35 7.53
CA PHE A 18 5.42 -19.03 7.15
C PHE A 18 6.00 -19.02 5.73
N GLU A 19 6.73 -20.05 5.33
CA GLU A 19 7.23 -20.22 3.97
C GLU A 19 6.07 -20.27 2.96
N ALA A 20 5.07 -21.13 3.20
CA ALA A 20 3.88 -21.19 2.37
C ALA A 20 3.08 -19.87 2.33
N LEU A 21 3.15 -19.07 3.40
CA LEU A 21 2.56 -17.72 3.44
C LEU A 21 3.37 -16.73 2.58
N ILE A 22 4.70 -16.79 2.61
CA ILE A 22 5.58 -15.98 1.75
C ILE A 22 5.30 -16.29 0.29
N GLU A 23 5.28 -17.56 -0.11
CA GLU A 23 5.06 -17.98 -1.50
C GLU A 23 3.77 -17.39 -2.09
N ARG A 24 2.72 -17.27 -1.27
CA ARG A 24 1.43 -16.68 -1.67
C ARG A 24 1.44 -15.16 -1.76
N LYS A 25 2.36 -14.49 -1.06
CA LYS A 25 2.36 -13.03 -0.92
C LYS A 25 3.51 -12.35 -1.65
N GLN A 26 4.57 -13.07 -2.00
CA GLN A 26 5.79 -12.54 -2.62
C GLN A 26 5.52 -11.72 -3.87
N GLU A 27 4.70 -12.23 -4.80
CA GLU A 27 4.40 -11.52 -6.06
C GLU A 27 3.69 -10.20 -5.78
N ARG A 28 2.73 -10.20 -4.84
CA ARG A 28 1.98 -9.00 -4.45
C ARG A 28 2.87 -7.96 -3.77
N VAL A 29 3.72 -8.39 -2.85
CA VAL A 29 4.65 -7.49 -2.14
C VAL A 29 5.65 -6.89 -3.11
N PHE A 30 6.22 -7.73 -3.98
CA PHE A 30 7.11 -7.30 -5.04
C PHE A 30 6.45 -6.29 -5.98
N TRP A 31 5.21 -6.55 -6.42
CA TRP A 31 4.46 -5.59 -7.26
C TRP A 31 4.26 -4.24 -6.56
N ILE A 32 3.90 -4.22 -5.28
CA ILE A 32 3.76 -2.99 -4.50
C ILE A 32 5.10 -2.24 -4.47
N ALA A 33 6.18 -2.93 -4.14
CA ALA A 33 7.52 -2.34 -4.11
C ALA A 33 7.90 -1.78 -5.49
N CYS A 34 7.78 -2.58 -6.55
CA CYS A 34 8.01 -2.13 -7.94
C CYS A 34 7.17 -0.93 -8.33
N HIS A 35 5.95 -0.79 -7.82
CA HIS A 35 5.09 0.37 -8.14
C HIS A 35 5.62 1.67 -7.54
N ILE A 36 6.31 1.56 -6.42
CA ILE A 36 6.83 2.68 -5.66
C ILE A 36 8.27 2.96 -6.08
N VAL A 37 9.17 2.00 -5.89
CA VAL A 37 10.59 2.20 -6.20
C VAL A 37 10.83 2.28 -7.71
N GLY A 38 10.10 1.46 -8.49
CA GLY A 38 10.20 1.35 -9.94
C GLY A 38 11.52 0.81 -10.49
N ASP A 39 12.45 0.44 -9.62
CA ASP A 39 13.64 -0.36 -9.93
C ASP A 39 13.40 -1.80 -9.47
N GLU A 40 13.78 -2.77 -10.30
CA GLU A 40 13.46 -4.17 -10.04
C GLU A 40 14.35 -4.77 -8.94
N GLU A 41 15.64 -4.43 -8.92
CA GLU A 41 16.59 -4.92 -7.93
C GLU A 41 16.24 -4.36 -6.55
N LEU A 42 16.04 -3.05 -6.47
CA LEU A 42 15.60 -2.42 -5.23
C LEU A 42 14.24 -2.93 -4.76
N ALA A 43 13.34 -3.27 -5.68
CA ALA A 43 12.04 -3.85 -5.31
C ALA A 43 12.19 -5.26 -4.71
N ARG A 44 13.14 -6.07 -5.19
CA ARG A 44 13.45 -7.38 -4.59
C ARG A 44 14.01 -7.19 -3.18
N ASP A 45 14.91 -6.24 -2.98
CA ASP A 45 15.49 -5.94 -1.66
C ASP A 45 14.41 -5.47 -0.67
N VAL A 46 13.55 -4.54 -1.10
CA VAL A 46 12.40 -4.10 -0.29
C VAL A 46 11.48 -5.27 0.04
N ALA A 47 11.17 -6.13 -0.94
CA ALA A 47 10.30 -7.28 -0.71
C ALA A 47 10.89 -8.26 0.32
N GLN A 48 12.20 -8.51 0.26
CA GLN A 48 12.89 -9.31 1.27
C GLN A 48 12.80 -8.66 2.66
N GLU A 49 13.09 -7.37 2.77
CA GLU A 49 13.01 -6.64 4.04
C GLU A 49 11.58 -6.67 4.62
N VAL A 50 10.56 -6.60 3.76
CA VAL A 50 9.15 -6.76 4.17
C VAL A 50 8.91 -8.10 4.83
N PHE A 51 9.41 -9.21 4.26
CA PHE A 51 9.20 -10.53 4.84
C PHE A 51 10.00 -10.75 6.12
N VAL A 52 11.24 -10.24 6.19
CA VAL A 52 12.03 -10.24 7.43
C VAL A 52 11.30 -9.45 8.53
N ARG A 53 10.75 -8.28 8.19
CA ARG A 53 9.99 -7.47 9.14
C ARG A 53 8.71 -8.18 9.55
N LEU A 54 7.97 -8.74 8.59
CA LEU A 54 6.74 -9.50 8.80
C LEU A 54 6.98 -10.64 9.79
N PHE A 55 8.04 -11.43 9.61
CA PHE A 55 8.39 -12.53 10.51
C PHE A 55 8.52 -12.06 11.97
N ARG A 56 9.14 -10.90 12.19
CA ARG A 56 9.32 -10.32 13.54
C ARG A 56 8.01 -9.85 14.17
N VAL A 57 7.04 -9.42 13.35
CA VAL A 57 5.80 -8.80 13.86
C VAL A 57 4.57 -9.72 13.78
N ILE A 58 4.61 -10.80 13.00
CA ILE A 58 3.44 -11.67 12.73
C ILE A 58 2.87 -12.30 14.00
N ARG A 59 3.70 -12.57 15.01
CA ARG A 59 3.27 -13.06 16.33
C ARG A 59 2.32 -12.12 17.06
N ARG A 60 2.37 -10.81 16.75
CA ARG A 60 1.51 -9.77 17.34
C ARG A 60 0.21 -9.57 16.54
N PHE A 61 0.07 -10.24 15.39
CA PHE A 61 -1.12 -10.12 14.56
C PHE A 61 -2.31 -10.80 15.23
N ARG A 62 -3.40 -10.06 15.46
CA ARG A 62 -4.63 -10.63 16.01
C ARG A 62 -5.48 -11.25 14.90
N ALA A 63 -5.93 -12.48 15.12
CA ALA A 63 -6.88 -13.16 14.25
C ALA A 63 -8.14 -12.31 14.07
N GLY A 64 -8.64 -12.20 12.83
CA GLY A 64 -9.77 -11.33 12.46
C GLY A 64 -9.39 -9.97 11.87
N GLY A 65 -8.10 -9.58 11.86
CA GLY A 65 -7.63 -8.39 11.16
C GLY A 65 -7.51 -8.59 9.64
N HIS A 66 -7.47 -7.49 8.87
CA HIS A 66 -7.17 -7.52 7.44
C HIS A 66 -5.66 -7.67 7.19
N PHE A 67 -5.16 -8.91 7.20
CA PHE A 67 -3.74 -9.24 7.00
C PHE A 67 -3.15 -8.57 5.76
N ASP A 68 -3.90 -8.63 4.66
CA ASP A 68 -3.53 -8.02 3.38
C ASP A 68 -3.31 -6.51 3.43
N ALA A 69 -4.11 -5.79 4.22
CA ALA A 69 -3.97 -4.35 4.40
C ALA A 69 -2.77 -4.03 5.30
N TRP A 70 -2.51 -4.88 6.28
CA TRP A 70 -1.35 -4.73 7.16
C TRP A 70 -0.04 -4.99 6.41
N LEU A 71 0.03 -6.06 5.62
CA LEU A 71 1.18 -6.37 4.76
C LEU A 71 1.43 -5.27 3.72
N HIS A 72 0.35 -4.72 3.15
CA HIS A 72 0.45 -3.58 2.23
C HIS A 72 1.15 -2.39 2.89
N ARG A 73 0.76 -2.01 4.11
CA ARG A 73 1.38 -0.90 4.84
C ARG A 73 2.86 -1.13 5.11
N ILE A 74 3.24 -2.36 5.50
CA ILE A 74 4.65 -2.71 5.70
C ILE A 74 5.43 -2.52 4.38
N ALA A 75 4.89 -3.03 3.27
CA ALA A 75 5.51 -2.92 1.95
C ALA A 75 5.64 -1.48 1.45
N THR A 76 4.57 -0.67 1.54
CA THR A 76 4.64 0.72 1.12
C THR A 76 5.63 1.51 1.97
N ASN A 77 5.59 1.38 3.30
CA ASN A 77 6.47 2.14 4.18
C ASN A 77 7.95 1.85 3.86
N LEU A 78 8.32 0.58 3.73
CA LEU A 78 9.69 0.21 3.38
C LEU A 78 10.08 0.70 1.99
N ALA A 79 9.20 0.61 1.00
CA ALA A 79 9.47 1.11 -0.35
C ALA A 79 9.69 2.64 -0.38
N ILE A 80 8.87 3.40 0.35
CA ILE A 80 9.00 4.86 0.47
C ILE A 80 10.30 5.21 1.22
N ASP A 81 10.62 4.49 2.30
CA ASP A 81 11.84 4.72 3.06
C ASP A 81 13.09 4.40 2.22
N SER A 82 13.07 3.36 1.39
CA SER A 82 14.15 3.07 0.44
C SER A 82 14.35 4.18 -0.59
N LEU A 83 13.27 4.73 -1.18
CA LEU A 83 13.36 5.91 -2.05
C LEU A 83 13.93 7.15 -1.34
N ARG A 84 13.64 7.30 -0.04
CA ARG A 84 14.21 8.38 0.78
C ARG A 84 15.69 8.15 1.09
N ARG A 85 16.13 6.89 1.20
CA ARG A 85 17.53 6.51 1.50
C ARG A 85 18.45 6.57 0.29
N GLU A 86 17.96 6.36 -0.93
CA GLU A 86 18.69 6.63 -2.19
C GLU A 86 19.02 8.14 -2.42
N ARG A 87 18.84 8.99 -1.42
CA ARG A 87 19.41 10.34 -1.40
C ARG A 87 20.93 10.20 -1.40
N PRO A 88 21.65 10.78 -2.38
CA PRO A 88 23.10 10.72 -2.35
C PRO A 88 23.62 11.36 -1.06
N HIS A 89 24.53 10.65 -0.39
CA HIS A 89 25.50 11.15 0.58
C HIS A 89 26.38 12.27 -0.02
N ARG A 90 25.79 13.38 -0.45
CA ARG A 90 26.54 14.56 -0.94
C ARG A 90 26.32 15.83 -0.15
N GLU A 91 25.31 15.92 0.70
CA GLU A 91 25.22 17.02 1.66
C GLU A 91 24.73 16.48 3.01
N ALA A 92 25.50 16.76 4.06
CA ALA A 92 25.29 16.40 5.47
C ALA A 92 25.75 15.00 5.92
N ALA A 93 27.04 14.71 5.73
CA ALA A 93 27.83 14.22 6.85
C ALA A 93 28.14 15.43 7.76
N ALA A 94 27.21 15.79 8.65
CA ALA A 94 27.45 16.68 9.78
C ALA A 94 26.19 16.78 10.67
N LEU A 95 25.83 15.69 11.35
CA LEU A 95 25.42 15.72 12.75
C LEU A 95 25.85 14.37 13.34
N ASP A 96 26.96 14.42 14.04
CA ASP A 96 27.67 13.32 14.66
C ASP A 96 26.94 12.81 15.91
N ALA A 97 27.29 11.57 16.26
CA ALA A 97 27.18 10.90 17.55
C ALA A 97 25.81 10.43 18.08
N ILE A 98 25.64 9.11 18.00
CA ILE A 98 24.90 8.23 18.93
C ILE A 98 23.41 8.55 19.06
N ARG A 99 22.61 7.85 18.25
CA ARG A 99 21.24 7.48 18.62
C ARG A 99 21.22 5.96 18.76
N GLU A 100 21.54 5.47 19.96
CA GLU A 100 21.01 4.18 20.39
C GLU A 100 19.49 4.16 20.17
N PRO A 101 18.88 3.01 19.82
CA PRO A 101 17.53 2.95 19.30
C PRO A 101 16.55 3.39 20.39
N ALA A 102 16.12 4.66 20.34
CA ALA A 102 15.12 5.18 21.24
C ALA A 102 13.77 4.49 20.96
N THR A 103 13.52 3.41 21.69
CA THR A 103 12.26 3.28 22.44
C THR A 103 12.47 4.07 23.73
N PRO A 104 11.57 4.99 24.13
CA PRO A 104 10.20 4.63 24.50
C PRO A 104 9.12 5.58 23.95
N GLY A 105 8.13 4.95 23.35
CA GLY A 105 6.92 5.56 22.80
C GLY A 105 6.24 4.57 21.87
N GLU A 106 6.31 3.28 22.19
CA GLU A 106 5.67 2.21 21.41
C GLU A 106 4.16 2.27 21.62
N GLY A 107 3.52 3.20 20.93
CA GLY A 107 2.16 3.04 20.47
C GLY A 107 2.17 2.26 19.15
N ILE A 108 2.59 0.99 19.18
CA ILE A 108 1.96 0.04 18.26
C ILE A 108 0.48 0.09 18.66
N PRO A 109 -0.47 0.49 17.81
CA PRO A 109 -1.86 0.44 18.18
C PRO A 109 -2.17 -1.02 18.52
N THR A 110 -2.40 -1.26 19.81
CA THR A 110 -2.91 -2.50 20.37
C THR A 110 -4.33 -2.67 19.83
N GLY A 111 -4.46 -3.17 18.60
CA GLY A 111 -5.76 -3.38 17.97
C GLY A 111 -6.31 -4.77 18.32
N PRO A 112 -7.60 -4.94 18.68
CA PRO A 112 -8.60 -3.91 18.98
C PRO A 112 -9.13 -3.98 20.42
N GLY A 113 -9.23 -2.81 21.03
CA GLY A 113 -10.16 -2.51 22.11
C GLY A 113 -10.58 -1.06 21.96
N THR A 114 -11.82 -0.86 21.51
CA THR A 114 -12.83 0.07 22.05
C THR A 114 -13.65 0.75 20.94
N ASN A 115 -14.91 0.30 20.92
CA ASN A 115 -16.21 0.87 20.58
C ASN A 115 -16.44 1.79 19.35
N PRO A 116 -17.45 1.43 18.53
CA PRO A 116 -17.98 2.29 17.49
C PRO A 116 -18.94 3.31 18.10
N SER A 117 -18.69 4.59 17.88
CA SER A 117 -19.77 5.58 17.87
C SER A 117 -19.38 6.72 16.96
N LEU A 118 -20.04 6.78 15.80
CA LEU A 118 -20.87 7.92 15.44
C LEU A 118 -21.64 7.60 14.14
N ALA A 119 -22.96 7.57 14.33
CA ALA A 119 -24.00 8.00 13.40
C ALA A 119 -24.20 7.22 12.07
N SER A 120 -25.04 6.20 12.18
CA SER A 120 -26.26 5.99 11.38
C SER A 120 -26.43 6.83 10.11
N SER A 121 -26.31 6.16 8.97
CA SER A 121 -27.17 6.39 7.81
C SER A 121 -27.40 5.05 7.11
N ARG A 122 -28.66 4.62 7.14
CA ARG A 122 -29.27 3.46 6.47
C ARG A 122 -28.59 3.04 5.16
N GLY A 123 -28.40 1.73 5.01
CA GLY A 123 -28.22 1.10 3.69
C GLY A 123 -27.47 -0.22 3.75
N GLU A 124 -28.23 -1.31 3.90
CA GLU A 124 -27.96 -2.64 3.33
C GLU A 124 -26.79 -3.47 3.87
N HIS A 125 -27.13 -4.60 4.49
CA HIS A 125 -26.23 -5.72 4.77
C HIS A 125 -25.70 -6.33 3.46
N GLU A 126 -24.64 -5.76 2.90
CA GLU A 126 -23.85 -6.44 1.86
C GLU A 126 -22.97 -7.53 2.52
N SER A 127 -23.12 -8.76 2.03
CA SER A 127 -22.48 -9.96 2.59
C SER A 127 -20.93 -9.88 2.54
N PRO A 128 -20.20 -10.29 3.60
CA PRO A 128 -18.73 -10.19 3.69
C PRO A 128 -17.96 -10.83 2.52
N ALA A 129 -18.56 -11.82 1.86
CA ALA A 129 -17.99 -12.54 0.72
C ALA A 129 -18.03 -11.73 -0.60
N GLY A 130 -19.11 -10.97 -0.84
CA GLY A 130 -19.25 -10.13 -2.03
C GLY A 130 -18.25 -8.97 -2.02
N ASP A 131 -17.96 -8.48 -0.82
CA ASP A 131 -17.05 -7.38 -0.56
C ASP A 131 -15.58 -7.78 -0.79
N ALA A 132 -15.21 -9.02 -0.44
CA ALA A 132 -13.88 -9.57 -0.71
C ALA A 132 -13.63 -9.80 -2.22
N LEU A 133 -14.64 -10.29 -2.95
CA LEU A 133 -14.58 -10.48 -4.40
C LEU A 133 -14.47 -9.14 -5.12
N ARG A 134 -15.31 -8.16 -4.74
CA ARG A 134 -15.26 -6.79 -5.27
C ARG A 134 -13.91 -6.12 -5.00
N ARG A 135 -13.33 -6.30 -3.80
CA ARG A 135 -11.97 -5.83 -3.48
C ARG A 135 -10.90 -6.48 -4.34
N ARG A 136 -10.99 -7.79 -4.59
CA ARG A 136 -10.05 -8.52 -5.46
C ARG A 136 -10.13 -8.01 -6.90
N GLU A 137 -11.34 -7.75 -7.38
CA GLU A 137 -11.59 -7.24 -8.71
C GLU A 137 -11.06 -5.82 -8.90
N VAL A 138 -11.38 -4.90 -7.97
CA VAL A 138 -10.83 -3.53 -7.96
C VAL A 138 -9.30 -3.55 -7.95
N ARG A 139 -8.70 -4.45 -7.17
CA ARG A 139 -7.24 -4.57 -7.10
C ARG A 139 -6.62 -5.05 -8.40
N ARG A 140 -7.25 -6.03 -9.06
CA ARG A 140 -6.83 -6.53 -10.38
C ARG A 140 -6.96 -5.46 -11.45
N ILE A 141 -8.08 -4.75 -11.46
CA ILE A 141 -8.32 -3.61 -12.35
C ILE A 141 -7.24 -2.56 -12.14
N PHE A 142 -6.94 -2.18 -10.89
CA PHE A 142 -5.88 -1.22 -10.60
C PHE A 142 -4.51 -1.67 -11.13
N THR A 143 -4.12 -2.93 -10.96
CA THR A 143 -2.86 -3.48 -11.52
C THR A 143 -2.80 -3.36 -13.04
N VAL A 144 -3.90 -3.67 -13.74
CA VAL A 144 -3.95 -3.57 -15.20
C VAL A 144 -3.89 -2.11 -15.63
N LEU A 145 -4.65 -1.23 -14.99
CA LEU A 145 -4.75 0.16 -15.37
C LEU A 145 -3.49 0.97 -14.99
N SER A 146 -2.84 0.65 -13.87
CA SER A 146 -1.58 1.28 -13.47
C SER A 146 -0.46 0.99 -14.47
N SER A 147 -0.51 -0.15 -15.17
CA SER A 147 0.44 -0.49 -16.22
C SER A 147 0.41 0.48 -17.41
N LEU A 148 -0.72 1.16 -17.66
CA LEU A 148 -0.89 2.15 -18.73
C LEU A 148 -0.24 3.50 -18.41
N LEU A 149 0.10 3.72 -17.15
CA LEU A 149 0.74 4.95 -16.69
C LEU A 149 2.25 4.86 -16.83
N THR A 150 2.88 5.98 -17.20
CA THR A 150 4.34 6.11 -17.08
C THR A 150 4.75 5.95 -15.61
N ARG A 151 5.98 5.49 -15.36
CA ARG A 151 6.52 5.31 -13.99
C ARG A 151 6.30 6.55 -13.12
N LYS A 152 6.56 7.75 -13.65
CA LYS A 152 6.38 9.03 -12.92
C LYS A 152 4.91 9.34 -12.61
N GLN A 153 4.00 9.11 -13.55
CA GLN A 153 2.56 9.29 -13.33
C GLN A 153 2.01 8.32 -12.29
N ARG A 154 2.39 7.05 -12.40
CA ARG A 154 2.00 5.99 -11.47
C ARG A 154 2.48 6.29 -10.06
N LEU A 155 3.76 6.63 -9.91
CA LEU A 155 4.36 6.96 -8.62
C LEU A 155 3.66 8.15 -7.96
N ALA A 156 3.48 9.25 -8.71
CA ALA A 156 2.76 10.43 -8.22
C ALA A 156 1.34 10.09 -7.77
N PHE A 157 0.63 9.27 -8.54
CA PHE A 157 -0.74 8.84 -8.24
C PHE A 157 -0.79 7.96 -7.00
N VAL A 158 0.05 6.93 -6.90
CA VAL A 158 0.09 6.01 -5.75
C VAL A 158 0.41 6.78 -4.47
N LEU A 159 1.48 7.57 -4.46
CA LEU A 159 1.89 8.31 -3.26
C LEU A 159 0.82 9.31 -2.81
N ARG A 160 0.13 9.97 -3.75
CA ARG A 160 -0.87 11.00 -3.40
C ARG A 160 -2.25 10.42 -3.08
N GLU A 161 -2.81 9.60 -3.96
CA GLU A 161 -4.21 9.19 -3.91
C GLU A 161 -4.42 7.91 -3.10
N ILE A 162 -3.40 7.04 -3.03
CA ILE A 162 -3.48 5.78 -2.28
C ILE A 162 -2.86 5.93 -0.90
N GLU A 163 -1.64 6.48 -0.84
CA GLU A 163 -0.89 6.61 0.40
C GLU A 163 -1.16 7.94 1.13
N GLY A 164 -1.84 8.90 0.48
CA GLY A 164 -2.30 10.13 1.11
C GLY A 164 -1.24 11.19 1.36
N LEU A 165 -0.02 11.05 0.82
CA LEU A 165 1.06 12.02 1.01
C LEU A 165 0.68 13.39 0.42
N THR A 166 1.19 14.46 1.01
CA THR A 166 1.04 15.82 0.49
C THR A 166 1.74 16.00 -0.84
N THR A 167 1.27 16.92 -1.69
CA THR A 167 1.94 17.20 -2.98
C THR A 167 3.40 17.62 -2.79
N GLY A 168 3.71 18.34 -1.71
CA GLY A 168 5.07 18.71 -1.33
C GLY A 168 5.95 17.50 -0.98
N GLU A 169 5.44 16.56 -0.17
CA GLU A 169 6.16 15.32 0.15
C GLU A 169 6.41 14.46 -1.11
N VAL A 170 5.41 14.34 -1.99
CA VAL A 170 5.55 13.63 -3.26
C VAL A 170 6.59 14.30 -4.16
N ALA A 171 6.57 15.63 -4.25
CA ALA A 171 7.55 16.40 -5.01
C ALA A 171 8.98 16.18 -4.49
N GLY A 172 9.15 16.16 -3.16
CA GLY A 172 10.40 15.84 -2.50
C GLY A 172 10.90 14.42 -2.80
N ILE A 173 10.02 13.41 -2.78
CA ILE A 173 10.36 12.03 -3.13
C ILE A 173 10.74 11.92 -4.61
N MET A 174 9.96 12.52 -5.50
CA MET A 174 10.17 12.44 -6.95
C MET A 174 11.30 13.35 -7.47
N LYS A 175 11.88 14.21 -6.64
CA LYS A 175 12.86 15.25 -7.03
C LYS A 175 12.34 16.14 -8.17
N THR A 176 11.08 16.58 -8.06
CA THR A 176 10.43 17.44 -9.05
C THR A 176 9.70 18.60 -8.37
N ARG A 177 9.18 19.55 -9.15
CA ARG A 177 8.34 20.64 -8.63
C ARG A 177 6.94 20.11 -8.32
N GLU A 178 6.26 20.70 -7.34
CA GLU A 178 4.87 20.35 -7.03
C GLU A 178 3.93 20.51 -8.24
N SER A 179 4.18 21.48 -9.11
CA SER A 179 3.42 21.66 -10.36
C SER A 179 3.54 20.45 -11.29
N THR A 180 4.73 19.85 -11.37
CA THR A 180 4.99 18.62 -12.13
C THR A 180 4.23 17.45 -11.54
N VAL A 181 4.21 17.32 -10.20
CA VAL A 181 3.45 16.27 -9.50
C VAL A 181 1.95 16.41 -9.78
N ARG A 182 1.39 17.62 -9.65
CA ARG A 182 -0.03 17.88 -9.97
C ARG A 182 -0.36 17.51 -11.42
N ASN A 183 0.53 17.85 -12.37
CA ASN A 183 0.35 17.45 -13.77
C ASN A 183 0.39 15.92 -13.94
N HIS A 184 1.34 15.24 -13.31
CA HIS A 184 1.41 13.78 -13.36
C HIS A 184 0.14 13.09 -12.80
N ILE A 185 -0.40 13.58 -11.69
CA ILE A 185 -1.66 13.09 -11.12
C ILE A 185 -2.83 13.36 -12.08
N LEU A 186 -2.89 14.55 -12.67
CA LEU A 186 -3.94 14.89 -13.63
C LEU A 186 -3.90 13.97 -14.86
N GLN A 187 -2.72 13.75 -15.44
CA GLN A 187 -2.56 12.83 -16.57
C GLN A 187 -2.89 11.39 -16.17
N ALA A 188 -2.45 10.95 -14.99
CA ALA A 188 -2.79 9.62 -14.47
C ALA A 188 -4.30 9.44 -14.37
N ARG A 189 -4.99 10.39 -13.73
CA ARG A 189 -6.45 10.37 -13.59
C ARG A 189 -7.16 10.33 -14.95
N ARG A 190 -6.72 11.13 -15.92
CA ARG A 190 -7.28 11.15 -17.27
C ARG A 190 -7.16 9.79 -17.96
N ILE A 191 -5.96 9.21 -17.96
CA ILE A 191 -5.69 7.89 -18.58
C ILE A 191 -6.52 6.80 -17.91
N LEU A 192 -6.52 6.76 -16.57
CA LEU A 192 -7.27 5.78 -15.80
C LEU A 192 -8.78 5.91 -16.03
N GLN A 193 -9.33 7.13 -16.01
CA GLN A 193 -10.77 7.36 -16.24
C GLN A 193 -11.21 6.96 -17.64
N GLU A 194 -10.41 7.27 -18.66
CA GLU A 194 -10.70 6.87 -20.04
C GLU A 194 -10.77 5.34 -20.16
N GLU A 195 -9.79 4.65 -19.56
CA GLU A 195 -9.73 3.20 -19.66
C GLU A 195 -10.78 2.49 -18.81
N VAL A 196 -11.10 3.01 -17.61
CA VAL A 196 -12.24 2.52 -16.83
C VAL A 196 -13.53 2.68 -17.63
N ARG A 197 -13.77 3.84 -18.26
CA ARG A 197 -14.97 4.04 -19.08
C ARG A 197 -15.05 3.08 -20.26
N ARG A 198 -13.91 2.79 -20.88
CA ARG A 198 -13.82 1.92 -22.06
C ARG A 198 -14.00 0.44 -21.73
N ARG A 199 -13.34 -0.05 -20.67
CA ARG A 199 -13.29 -1.49 -20.35
C ARG A 199 -14.24 -1.93 -19.23
N TYR A 200 -14.63 -0.99 -18.37
CA TYR A 200 -15.36 -1.23 -17.13
C TYR A 200 -16.50 -0.20 -16.93
N PRO A 201 -17.37 0.01 -17.94
CA PRO A 201 -18.43 1.01 -17.87
C PRO A 201 -19.39 0.81 -16.69
N GLU A 202 -19.54 -0.42 -16.19
CA GLU A 202 -20.35 -0.78 -15.03
C GLU A 202 -19.86 -0.15 -13.71
N TYR A 203 -18.60 0.28 -13.64
CA TYR A 203 -18.03 0.99 -12.50
C TYR A 203 -18.11 2.51 -12.63
N CYS A 204 -18.53 3.03 -13.78
CA CYS A 204 -18.77 4.46 -13.97
C CYS A 204 -20.16 4.82 -13.40
N ARG A 205 -20.18 5.51 -12.25
CA ARG A 205 -21.42 6.06 -11.68
C ARG A 205 -22.09 6.96 -12.73
N PRO A 206 -23.39 6.81 -13.05
CA PRO A 206 -24.05 7.67 -14.02
C PRO A 206 -23.97 9.13 -13.55
N PRO A 207 -23.79 10.10 -14.46
CA PRO A 207 -23.79 11.51 -14.11
C PRO A 207 -25.10 11.83 -13.39
N HIS A 208 -25.02 12.52 -12.25
CA HIS A 208 -26.21 12.95 -11.51
C HIS A 208 -27.11 13.75 -12.45
N PRO A 209 -28.42 13.45 -12.54
CA PRO A 209 -29.34 14.30 -13.27
C PRO A 209 -29.26 15.69 -12.64
N LYS A 210 -28.99 16.71 -13.46
CA LYS A 210 -29.11 18.11 -13.02
C LYS A 210 -30.55 18.28 -12.54
N LYS A 211 -30.74 18.72 -11.30
CA LYS A 211 -32.05 19.21 -10.85
C LYS A 211 -32.33 20.48 -11.65
N ASP A 212 -33.40 20.44 -12.43
CA ASP A 212 -34.03 21.60 -13.05
C ASP A 212 -34.50 22.61 -11.99
#